data_AF-A0AAE0QQX5-F1
#
_entry.id   AF-A0AAE0QQX5-F1
#
_cell.length_a   1.000
_cell.length_b   1.000
_cell.length_c   1.000
_cell.angle_alpha   90.00
_cell.angle_beta   90.00
_cell.angle_gamma   90.00
#
_symmetry.space_group_name_H-M   'P 1'
#
loop_
_entity.id
_entity.type
_entity.pdbx_description
1 polymer ?
#
loop_
_entity_poly.entity_id
_entity_poly.type
_entity_poly.pdbx_seq_one_letter_code
_entity_poly.pdbx_strand_id
1 'polypeptide(L)'
;MVLNRKKVACTLYVGGELLPQVEEFKYLGVLFTSEGRIDREIDRRIGAVAAVMRSMYQSVVVKKELSQKAKLSIYQSIYIPTLTYGHELWVMTERVGSRIQAAEMSFLRRVAGRSLKDRVRSSITREELRLEPLLLHIERGQLRWLGHLFRMPPGRLPGKVFWACATGKRPRGRPRTRWRDYVSRLAWERLGLPP
;
A
#
# COMPACT_ATOMS: atom_id res chain seq x y z
N MET A 1 -13.57 0.69 15.62
CA MET A 1 -12.81 1.93 15.34
C MET A 1 -13.74 2.91 14.62
N VAL A 2 -14.08 4.04 15.25
CA VAL A 2 -14.87 5.09 14.62
C VAL A 2 -13.91 6.04 13.90
N LEU A 3 -13.91 6.01 12.58
CA LEU A 3 -13.11 6.92 11.76
C LEU A 3 -13.94 8.15 11.44
N ASN A 4 -13.65 9.28 12.10
CA ASN A 4 -14.32 10.54 11.83
C ASN A 4 -13.27 11.65 11.61
N ARG A 5 -13.58 12.60 10.71
CA ARG A 5 -12.77 13.80 10.53
C ARG A 5 -12.75 14.67 11.78
N LYS A 6 -13.84 14.66 12.55
CA LYS A 6 -13.91 15.31 13.86
C LYS A 6 -13.49 14.30 14.92
N LYS A 7 -12.60 14.71 15.83
CA LYS A 7 -12.24 13.91 17.00
C LYS A 7 -13.50 13.71 17.83
N VAL A 8 -13.98 12.48 17.93
CA VAL A 8 -15.12 12.11 18.77
C VAL A 8 -14.54 11.41 19.98
N ALA A 9 -14.75 11.96 21.17
CA ALA A 9 -14.46 11.24 22.40
C ALA A 9 -15.50 10.13 22.58
N CYS A 10 -15.06 8.89 22.73
CA CYS A 10 -15.94 7.75 22.90
C CYS A 10 -15.45 6.90 24.06
N THR A 11 -16.30 6.74 25.07
CA THR A 11 -16.04 5.89 26.23
C THR A 11 -16.60 4.51 25.93
N LEU A 12 -15.73 3.53 25.76
CA LEU A 12 -16.11 2.14 25.46
C LEU A 12 -15.66 1.23 26.59
N TYR A 13 -16.56 0.38 27.07
CA TYR A 13 -16.25 -0.64 28.06
C TYR A 13 -16.31 -2.03 27.44
N VAL A 14 -15.34 -2.87 27.75
CA VAL A 14 -15.33 -4.30 27.38
C VAL A 14 -15.00 -5.11 28.62
N GLY A 15 -15.89 -6.02 29.01
CA GLY A 15 -15.70 -6.81 30.24
C GLY A 15 -15.65 -5.99 31.53
N GLY A 16 -16.23 -4.79 31.54
CA GLY A 16 -16.16 -3.85 32.67
C GLY A 16 -14.93 -2.94 32.67
N GLU A 17 -13.96 -3.17 31.77
CA GLU A 17 -12.77 -2.33 31.65
C GLU A 17 -12.96 -1.23 30.61
N LEU A 18 -12.47 -0.03 30.93
CA LEU A 18 -12.45 1.09 30.01
C LEU A 18 -11.37 0.89 28.94
N LEU A 19 -11.77 0.87 27.67
CA LEU A 19 -10.83 0.81 26.56
C LEU A 19 -10.19 2.18 26.29
N PRO A 20 -8.85 2.27 26.23
CA PRO A 20 -8.17 3.53 25.93
C PRO A 20 -8.40 3.94 24.48
N GLN A 21 -8.76 5.21 24.29
CA GLN A 21 -8.87 5.81 22.96
C GLN A 21 -7.51 6.38 22.53
N VAL A 22 -6.89 5.76 21.52
CA VAL A 22 -5.57 6.15 21.00
C VAL A 22 -5.66 6.78 19.59
N GLU A 23 -4.68 7.61 19.25
CA GLU A 23 -4.60 8.23 17.91
C GLU A 23 -3.98 7.29 16.86
N GLU A 24 -3.08 6.42 17.31
CA GLU A 24 -2.38 5.45 16.49
C GLU A 24 -2.48 4.07 17.13
N PHE A 25 -2.88 3.08 16.34
CA PHE A 25 -3.02 1.70 16.81
C PHE A 25 -2.45 0.73 15.77
N LYS A 26 -1.55 -0.15 16.18
CA LYS A 26 -0.97 -1.17 15.31
C LYS A 26 -1.70 -2.49 15.52
N TYR A 27 -2.29 -3.02 14.45
CA TYR A 27 -3.00 -4.30 14.48
C TYR A 27 -2.56 -5.18 13.32
N LEU A 28 -2.18 -6.43 13.62
CA LEU A 28 -1.65 -7.40 12.66
C LEU A 28 -0.58 -6.80 11.74
N GLY A 29 0.29 -5.98 12.34
CA GLY A 29 1.35 -5.33 11.60
C GLY A 29 0.94 -4.11 10.79
N VAL A 30 -0.33 -3.72 10.66
CA VAL A 30 -0.78 -2.50 9.96
C VAL A 30 -1.04 -1.37 10.97
N LEU A 31 -0.58 -0.15 10.66
CA LEU A 31 -0.87 1.04 11.47
C LEU A 31 -2.20 1.67 11.05
N PHE A 32 -3.08 1.84 12.03
CA PHE A 32 -4.33 2.58 11.91
C PHE A 32 -4.19 3.93 12.59
N THR A 33 -4.67 4.98 11.92
CA THR A 33 -4.73 6.34 12.46
C THR A 33 -6.17 6.70 12.76
N SER A 34 -6.41 7.52 13.78
CA SER A 34 -7.74 8.04 14.14
C SER A 34 -8.41 8.79 12.98
N GLU A 35 -7.62 9.42 12.10
CA GLU A 35 -8.11 10.09 10.90
C GLU A 35 -8.54 9.12 9.79
N GLY A 36 -8.13 7.85 9.83
CA GLY A 36 -8.36 6.87 8.77
C GLY A 36 -7.53 7.09 7.51
N ARG A 37 -6.39 7.79 7.63
CA ARG A 37 -5.43 7.97 6.53
C ARG A 37 -4.40 6.85 6.50
N ILE A 38 -4.06 6.39 5.30
CA ILE A 38 -3.04 5.36 5.06
C ILE A 38 -1.62 5.94 4.98
N ASP A 39 -1.47 7.25 4.81
CA ASP A 39 -0.19 7.91 4.52
C ASP A 39 0.92 7.54 5.52
N ARG A 40 0.58 7.49 6.83
CA ARG A 40 1.51 7.09 7.90
C ARG A 40 1.92 5.62 7.81
N GLU A 41 1.02 4.74 7.42
CA GLU A 41 1.35 3.33 7.20
C GLU A 41 2.29 3.16 6.00
N ILE A 42 2.03 3.87 4.90
CA ILE A 42 2.92 3.88 3.72
C ILE A 42 4.32 4.37 4.11
N ASP A 43 4.41 5.45 4.89
CA ASP A 43 5.68 5.96 5.41
C ASP A 43 6.44 4.92 6.22
N ARG A 44 5.73 4.25 7.13
CA ARG A 44 6.31 3.20 7.96
C ARG A 44 6.83 2.04 7.11
N ARG A 45 6.12 1.64 6.06
CA ARG A 45 6.54 0.58 5.12
C ARG A 45 7.75 0.99 4.30
N ILE A 46 7.77 2.21 3.77
CA ILE A 46 8.94 2.76 3.07
C ILE A 46 10.15 2.79 4.00
N GLY A 47 9.97 3.23 5.26
CA GLY A 47 11.02 3.22 6.28
C GLY A 47 11.54 1.81 6.59
N ALA A 48 10.63 0.84 6.75
CA ALA A 48 11.01 -0.56 6.99
C ALA A 48 11.84 -1.14 5.85
N VAL A 49 11.40 -0.94 4.61
CA VAL A 49 12.14 -1.39 3.42
C VAL A 49 13.48 -0.67 3.32
N ALA A 50 13.52 0.65 3.57
CA ALA A 50 14.76 1.41 3.56
C ALA A 50 15.77 0.91 4.60
N ALA A 51 15.32 0.50 5.79
CA ALA A 51 16.18 -0.09 6.82
C ALA A 51 16.76 -1.44 6.37
N VAL A 52 15.90 -2.32 5.84
CA VAL A 52 16.31 -3.61 5.27
C VAL A 52 17.33 -3.41 4.14
N MET A 53 17.07 -2.49 3.22
CA MET A 53 17.97 -2.20 2.11
C MET A 53 19.30 -1.56 2.55
N ARG A 54 19.29 -0.77 3.62
CA ARG A 54 20.51 -0.22 4.20
C ARG A 54 21.39 -1.32 4.79
N SER A 55 20.79 -2.28 5.49
CA SER A 55 21.54 -3.41 6.08
C SER A 55 22.21 -4.29 5.03
N MET A 56 21.58 -4.47 3.86
CA MET A 56 22.09 -5.28 2.75
C MET A 56 22.89 -4.47 1.71
N TYR A 57 23.13 -3.18 1.95
CA TYR A 57 23.66 -2.30 0.91
C TYR A 57 25.04 -2.76 0.42
N GLN A 58 26.00 -2.94 1.33
CA GLN A 58 27.38 -3.32 1.01
C GLN A 58 27.52 -4.80 0.61
N SER A 59 26.75 -5.68 1.25
CA SER A 59 26.84 -7.13 1.03
C SER A 59 26.13 -7.59 -0.23
N VAL A 60 25.04 -6.92 -0.62
CA VAL A 60 24.19 -7.35 -1.74
C VAL A 60 24.11 -6.30 -2.85
N VAL A 61 23.63 -5.09 -2.52
CA VAL A 61 23.15 -4.15 -3.54
C VAL A 61 24.29 -3.64 -4.42
N VAL A 62 25.41 -3.22 -3.83
CA VAL A 62 26.56 -2.69 -4.58
C VAL A 62 27.62 -3.74 -4.93
N LYS A 63 27.53 -4.95 -4.36
CA LYS A 63 28.49 -6.03 -4.59
C LYS A 63 28.51 -6.41 -6.07
N LYS A 64 29.66 -6.31 -6.74
CA LYS A 64 29.79 -6.53 -8.19
C LYS A 64 29.79 -8.01 -8.56
N GLU A 65 30.20 -8.84 -7.62
CA GLU A 65 30.29 -10.30 -7.70
C GLU A 65 28.90 -10.95 -7.75
N LEU A 66 27.86 -10.25 -7.27
CA LEU A 66 26.49 -10.72 -7.36
C LEU A 66 25.87 -10.30 -8.68
N SER A 67 25.30 -11.29 -9.37
CA SER A 67 24.53 -11.06 -10.59
C SER A 67 23.31 -10.16 -10.32
N GLN A 68 22.89 -9.40 -11.32
CA GLN A 68 21.64 -8.63 -11.26
C GLN A 68 20.46 -9.56 -10.93
N LYS A 69 20.42 -10.77 -11.50
CA LYS A 69 19.38 -11.77 -11.22
C LYS A 69 19.28 -12.11 -9.72
N ALA A 70 20.41 -12.30 -9.04
CA ALA A 70 20.41 -12.57 -7.60
C ALA A 70 19.89 -11.36 -6.78
N LYS A 71 20.31 -10.14 -7.14
CA LYS A 71 19.81 -8.90 -6.50
C LYS A 71 18.30 -8.70 -6.72
N LEU A 72 17.81 -9.05 -7.91
CA LEU A 72 16.39 -9.00 -8.25
C LEU A 72 15.57 -10.09 -7.54
N SER A 73 16.16 -11.25 -7.24
CA SER A 73 15.50 -12.26 -6.41
C SER A 73 15.26 -11.76 -4.98
N ILE A 74 16.21 -11.00 -4.41
CA ILE A 74 16.04 -10.34 -3.11
C ILE A 74 14.99 -9.23 -3.18
N TYR A 75 14.92 -8.50 -4.28
CA TYR A 75 13.85 -7.53 -4.52
C TYR A 75 12.48 -8.21 -4.49
N GLN A 76 12.31 -9.31 -5.21
CA GLN A 76 11.03 -10.01 -5.29
C GLN A 76 10.63 -10.67 -3.96
N SER A 77 11.58 -11.26 -3.24
CA SER A 77 11.30 -12.03 -2.01
C SER A 77 11.25 -11.18 -0.74
N ILE A 78 11.99 -10.08 -0.67
CA ILE A 78 12.11 -9.25 0.54
C ILE A 78 11.54 -7.85 0.31
N TYR A 79 11.99 -7.15 -0.73
CA TYR A 79 11.59 -5.75 -0.96
C TYR A 79 10.09 -5.62 -1.19
N ILE A 80 9.55 -6.37 -2.17
CA ILE A 80 8.14 -6.27 -2.56
C ILE A 80 7.22 -6.61 -1.37
N PRO A 81 7.34 -7.78 -0.70
CA PRO A 81 6.41 -8.13 0.38
C PRO A 81 6.50 -7.18 1.58
N THR A 82 7.69 -6.66 1.88
CA THR A 82 7.88 -5.69 2.97
C THR A 82 7.17 -4.37 2.66
N LEU A 83 7.27 -3.90 1.41
CA LEU A 83 6.65 -2.65 0.99
C LEU A 83 5.14 -2.80 0.83
N THR A 84 4.67 -3.87 0.18
CA THR A 84 3.27 -4.01 -0.26
C THR A 84 2.38 -4.71 0.76
N TYR A 85 2.83 -5.00 1.96
CA TYR A 85 1.98 -5.65 2.96
C TYR A 85 0.68 -4.85 3.23
N GLY A 86 -0.47 -5.47 2.98
CA GLY A 86 -1.81 -4.88 3.17
C GLY A 86 -2.27 -3.95 2.04
N HIS A 87 -1.56 -3.93 0.90
CA HIS A 87 -1.86 -3.07 -0.24
C HIS A 87 -3.25 -3.27 -0.86
N GLU A 88 -3.86 -4.44 -0.63
CA GLU A 88 -5.19 -4.80 -1.10
C GLU A 88 -6.27 -3.83 -0.60
N LEU A 89 -6.04 -3.21 0.56
CA LEU A 89 -6.98 -2.27 1.21
C LEU A 89 -6.56 -0.80 1.07
N TRP A 90 -5.47 -0.51 0.37
CA TRP A 90 -4.99 0.86 0.21
C TRP A 90 -5.84 1.66 -0.79
N VAL A 91 -6.03 2.94 -0.50
CA VAL A 91 -6.58 3.89 -1.48
C VAL A 91 -5.41 4.54 -2.20
N MET A 92 -5.20 4.20 -3.47
CA MET A 92 -4.07 4.72 -4.25
C MET A 92 -4.39 6.12 -4.76
N THR A 93 -3.89 7.13 -4.04
CA THR A 93 -3.82 8.51 -4.53
C THR A 93 -2.53 8.71 -5.32
N GLU A 94 -2.48 9.75 -6.16
CA GLU A 94 -1.26 10.13 -6.88
C GLU A 94 -0.07 10.30 -5.92
N ARG A 95 -0.28 10.98 -4.79
CA ARG A 95 0.74 11.16 -3.75
C ARG A 95 1.29 9.82 -3.24
N VAL A 96 0.41 8.86 -2.94
CA VAL A 96 0.83 7.53 -2.48
C VAL A 96 1.59 6.79 -3.59
N GLY A 97 1.07 6.84 -4.82
CA GLY A 97 1.72 6.24 -6.00
C GLY A 97 3.13 6.77 -6.23
N SER A 98 3.31 8.10 -6.22
CA SER A 98 4.63 8.73 -6.38
C SER A 98 5.61 8.33 -5.29
N ARG A 99 5.17 8.21 -4.04
CA ARG A 99 6.04 7.78 -2.92
C ARG A 99 6.50 6.33 -3.07
N ILE A 100 5.59 5.42 -3.45
CA ILE A 100 5.91 4.01 -3.69
C ILE A 100 6.87 3.88 -4.87
N GLN A 101 6.62 4.60 -5.96
CA GLN A 101 7.52 4.64 -7.11
C GLN A 101 8.90 5.21 -6.75
N ALA A 102 8.95 6.27 -5.95
CA ALA A 102 10.22 6.85 -5.50
C ALA A 102 11.02 5.85 -4.65
N ALA A 103 10.36 5.14 -3.74
CA ALA A 103 10.96 4.08 -2.94
C ALA A 103 11.51 2.96 -3.84
N GLU A 104 10.67 2.39 -4.72
CA GLU A 104 11.06 1.34 -5.68
C GLU A 104 12.29 1.76 -6.50
N MET A 105 12.22 2.94 -7.12
CA MET A 105 13.30 3.44 -7.98
C MET A 105 14.57 3.76 -7.20
N SER A 106 14.49 4.06 -5.90
CA SER A 106 15.67 4.22 -5.06
C SER A 106 16.48 2.93 -4.95
N PHE A 107 15.82 1.77 -4.99
CA PHE A 107 16.47 0.48 -4.96
C PHE A 107 16.91 0.03 -6.37
N LEU A 108 16.00 0.10 -7.36
CA LEU A 108 16.28 -0.36 -8.72
C LEU A 108 17.45 0.38 -9.38
N ARG A 109 17.59 1.70 -9.15
CA ARG A 109 18.76 2.44 -9.65
C ARG A 109 20.07 1.90 -9.10
N ARG A 110 20.12 1.56 -7.80
CA ARG A 110 21.33 1.03 -7.17
C ARG A 110 21.69 -0.36 -7.72
N VAL A 111 20.69 -1.21 -7.95
CA VAL A 111 20.89 -2.52 -8.60
C VAL A 111 21.43 -2.35 -10.02
N ALA A 112 20.94 -1.36 -10.76
CA ALA A 112 21.44 -0.99 -12.09
C ALA A 112 22.76 -0.19 -12.06
N GLY A 113 23.37 0.04 -10.89
CA GLY A 113 24.62 0.81 -10.77
C GLY A 113 24.49 2.30 -11.07
N ARG A 114 23.27 2.85 -11.03
CA ARG A 114 22.95 4.23 -11.38
C ARG A 114 22.81 5.16 -10.18
N SER A 115 23.23 6.40 -10.38
CA SER A 115 23.03 7.52 -9.46
C SER A 115 21.86 8.40 -9.90
N LEU A 116 21.44 9.33 -9.04
CA LEU A 116 20.48 10.38 -9.44
C LEU A 116 21.08 11.39 -10.44
N LYS A 117 22.41 11.54 -10.46
CA LYS A 117 23.11 12.48 -11.35
C LYS A 117 23.03 12.05 -12.81
N ASP A 118 22.86 10.75 -13.05
CA ASP A 118 22.80 10.16 -14.39
C ASP A 118 21.50 10.56 -15.13
N ARG A 119 20.51 11.09 -14.41
CA ARG A 119 19.22 11.57 -14.94
C ARG A 119 18.50 10.58 -15.86
N VAL A 120 18.77 9.28 -15.70
CA VAL A 120 18.14 8.21 -16.47
C VAL A 120 16.66 8.10 -16.08
N ARG A 121 15.79 8.05 -17.09
CA ARG A 121 14.34 7.88 -16.88
C ARG A 121 14.05 6.56 -16.15
N SER A 122 13.08 6.60 -15.24
CA SER A 122 12.66 5.41 -14.48
C SER A 122 12.15 4.27 -15.36
N SER A 123 11.55 4.58 -16.52
CA SER A 123 11.10 3.59 -17.50
C SER A 123 12.27 2.76 -18.05
N ILE A 124 13.35 3.42 -18.47
CA ILE A 124 14.56 2.80 -19.02
C ILE A 124 15.17 1.83 -18.01
N THR A 125 15.26 2.23 -16.74
CA THR A 125 15.80 1.36 -15.68
C THR A 125 14.93 0.12 -15.45
N ARG A 126 13.61 0.26 -15.53
CA ARG A 126 12.71 -0.89 -15.39
C ARG A 126 12.80 -1.83 -16.58
N GLU A 127 12.89 -1.28 -17.79
CA GLU A 127 13.01 -2.04 -19.04
C GLU A 127 14.29 -2.88 -19.06
N GLU A 128 15.43 -2.28 -18.72
CA GLU A 128 16.71 -2.99 -18.62
C GLU A 128 16.68 -4.13 -17.59
N LEU A 129 16.08 -3.88 -16.42
CA LEU A 129 15.91 -4.89 -15.38
C LEU A 129 14.77 -5.88 -15.68
N ARG A 130 14.03 -5.68 -16.78
CA ARG A 130 12.85 -6.46 -17.18
C ARG A 130 11.80 -6.56 -16.07
N LEU A 131 11.58 -5.45 -15.37
CA LEU A 131 10.60 -5.36 -14.29
C LEU A 131 9.39 -4.54 -14.71
N GLU A 132 8.22 -5.03 -14.34
CA GLU A 132 7.01 -4.22 -14.38
C GLU A 132 6.97 -3.23 -13.21
N PRO A 133 6.30 -2.07 -13.36
CA PRO A 133 6.11 -1.14 -12.25
C PRO A 133 5.41 -1.78 -11.05
N LEU A 134 5.94 -1.57 -9.83
CA LEU A 134 5.34 -2.09 -8.60
C LEU A 134 3.87 -1.68 -8.40
N LEU A 135 3.46 -0.54 -8.94
CA LEU A 135 2.05 -0.12 -8.90
C LEU A 135 1.12 -1.13 -9.60
N LEU A 136 1.55 -1.75 -10.70
CA LEU A 136 0.75 -2.78 -11.38
C LEU A 136 0.62 -4.06 -10.55
N HIS A 137 1.64 -4.39 -9.76
CA HIS A 137 1.56 -5.48 -8.79
C HIS A 137 0.50 -5.17 -7.72
N ILE A 138 0.51 -3.96 -7.18
CA ILE A 138 -0.46 -3.50 -6.18
C ILE A 138 -1.89 -3.54 -6.74
N GLU A 139 -2.10 -2.98 -7.93
CA GLU A 139 -3.42 -2.94 -8.57
C GLU A 139 -3.97 -4.34 -8.84
N ARG A 140 -3.13 -5.28 -9.29
CA ARG A 140 -3.54 -6.69 -9.47
C ARG A 140 -3.95 -7.34 -8.15
N GLY A 141 -3.24 -7.07 -7.05
CA GLY A 141 -3.62 -7.57 -5.73
C GLY A 141 -4.96 -7.00 -5.26
N GLN A 142 -5.21 -5.71 -5.51
CA GLN A 142 -6.48 -5.06 -5.18
C GLN A 142 -7.66 -5.62 -5.99
N LEU A 143 -7.49 -5.83 -7.29
CA LEU A 143 -8.51 -6.45 -8.14
C LEU A 143 -8.75 -7.91 -7.77
N ARG A 144 -7.69 -8.67 -7.41
CA ARG A 144 -7.82 -10.03 -6.90
C ARG A 144 -8.64 -10.05 -5.61
N TRP A 145 -8.35 -9.15 -4.67
CA TRP A 145 -9.10 -9.01 -3.44
C TRP A 145 -10.56 -8.62 -3.67
N LEU A 146 -10.81 -7.68 -4.58
CA LEU A 146 -12.17 -7.33 -5.01
C LEU A 146 -12.92 -8.58 -5.50
N GLY A 147 -12.30 -9.37 -6.39
CA GLY A 147 -12.89 -10.64 -6.84
C GLY A 147 -13.16 -11.62 -5.70
N HIS A 148 -12.30 -11.67 -4.68
CA HIS A 148 -12.56 -12.47 -3.48
C HIS A 148 -13.77 -11.96 -2.68
N LEU A 149 -13.98 -10.64 -2.58
CA LEU A 149 -15.15 -10.06 -1.93
C LEU A 149 -16.45 -10.43 -2.66
N PHE A 150 -16.46 -10.38 -3.99
CA PHE A 150 -17.63 -10.77 -4.80
C PHE A 150 -17.98 -12.26 -4.68
N ARG A 151 -16.97 -13.13 -4.59
CA ARG A 151 -17.17 -14.58 -4.42
C ARG A 151 -17.41 -15.01 -2.97
N MET A 152 -17.39 -14.07 -2.03
CA MET A 152 -17.47 -14.38 -0.60
C MET A 152 -18.90 -14.82 -0.22
N PRO A 153 -19.08 -15.93 0.52
CA PRO A 153 -20.40 -16.34 0.96
C PRO A 153 -21.02 -15.32 1.93
N PRO A 154 -22.36 -15.24 1.97
CA PRO A 154 -23.06 -14.39 2.93
C PRO A 154 -22.68 -14.79 4.37
N GLY A 155 -22.69 -13.83 5.29
CA GLY A 155 -22.35 -14.07 6.68
C GLY A 155 -20.95 -13.59 7.08
N ARG A 156 -19.96 -13.63 6.17
CA ARG A 156 -18.59 -13.20 6.46
C ARG A 156 -18.47 -11.68 6.63
N LEU A 157 -17.77 -11.26 7.68
CA LEU A 157 -17.61 -9.83 8.03
C LEU A 157 -17.03 -8.97 6.90
N PRO A 158 -15.96 -9.34 6.18
CA PRO A 158 -15.41 -8.48 5.12
C PRO A 158 -16.43 -8.22 3.99
N GLY A 159 -17.15 -9.27 3.56
CA GLY A 159 -18.23 -9.13 2.58
C GLY A 159 -19.36 -8.25 3.09
N LYS A 160 -19.83 -8.47 4.33
CA LYS A 160 -20.85 -7.63 4.96
C LYS A 160 -20.44 -6.16 5.01
N VAL A 161 -19.20 -5.86 5.41
CA VAL A 161 -18.68 -4.48 5.49
C VAL A 161 -18.55 -3.86 4.09
N PHE A 162 -18.15 -4.63 3.09
CA PHE A 162 -18.05 -4.13 1.71
C PHE A 162 -19.42 -3.70 1.14
N TRP A 163 -20.45 -4.51 1.39
CA TRP A 163 -21.83 -4.26 0.96
C TRP A 163 -22.59 -3.29 1.86
N ALA A 164 -22.08 -3.00 3.05
CA ALA A 164 -22.72 -2.08 3.97
C ALA A 164 -22.79 -0.65 3.41
N CYS A 165 -23.94 -0.01 3.64
CA CYS A 165 -24.15 1.41 3.41
C CYS A 165 -24.18 2.13 4.74
N ALA A 166 -23.12 2.89 5.04
CA ALA A 166 -23.11 3.74 6.23
C ALA A 166 -24.19 4.83 6.11
N THR A 167 -24.91 5.07 7.20
CA THR A 167 -25.89 6.14 7.29
C THR A 167 -25.20 7.51 7.28
N GLY A 168 -25.80 8.49 6.59
CA GLY A 168 -25.29 9.86 6.50
C GLY A 168 -24.99 10.32 5.07
N LYS A 169 -24.74 11.63 4.90
CA LYS A 169 -24.43 12.25 3.61
C LYS A 169 -22.94 12.57 3.51
N ARG A 170 -22.36 12.42 2.30
CA ARG A 170 -20.98 12.87 2.05
C ARG A 170 -20.93 14.40 2.02
N PRO A 171 -19.85 15.01 2.55
CA PRO A 171 -19.67 16.46 2.44
C PRO A 171 -19.56 16.88 0.97
N ARG A 172 -20.09 18.07 0.65
CA ARG A 172 -19.95 18.69 -0.68
C ARG A 172 -18.48 19.03 -0.98
N GLY A 173 -18.15 19.16 -2.27
CA GLY A 173 -16.81 19.51 -2.75
C GLY A 173 -15.94 18.28 -3.02
N ARG A 174 -14.74 18.21 -2.43
CA ARG A 174 -13.75 17.13 -2.62
C ARG A 174 -13.72 16.18 -1.42
N PRO A 175 -14.69 15.25 -1.26
CA PRO A 175 -14.63 14.24 -0.21
C PRO A 175 -13.42 13.31 -0.43
N ARG A 176 -12.97 12.65 0.65
CA ARG A 176 -11.91 11.63 0.54
C ARG A 176 -12.43 10.46 -0.28
N THR A 177 -11.62 9.92 -1.19
CA THR A 177 -11.94 8.73 -1.98
C THR A 177 -12.10 7.52 -1.06
N ARG A 178 -13.20 6.77 -1.21
CA ARG A 178 -13.37 5.49 -0.51
C ARG A 178 -12.61 4.41 -1.26
N TRP A 179 -12.19 3.37 -0.54
CA TRP A 179 -11.60 2.20 -1.17
C TRP A 179 -12.51 1.59 -2.25
N ARG A 180 -13.82 1.47 -1.96
CA ARG A 180 -14.81 0.99 -2.95
C ARG A 180 -14.87 1.85 -4.21
N ASP A 181 -14.93 3.18 -4.07
CA ASP A 181 -14.95 4.10 -5.23
C ASP A 181 -13.67 3.97 -6.06
N TYR A 182 -12.53 3.83 -5.38
CA TYR A 182 -11.23 3.67 -6.02
C TYR A 182 -11.13 2.34 -6.78
N VAL A 183 -11.50 1.22 -6.15
CA VAL A 183 -11.33 -0.11 -6.74
C VAL A 183 -12.34 -0.37 -7.85
N SER A 184 -13.57 0.18 -7.77
CA SER A 184 -14.53 0.16 -8.89
C SER A 184 -13.98 0.92 -10.10
N ARG A 185 -13.42 2.12 -9.90
CA ARG A 185 -12.76 2.87 -10.98
C ARG A 185 -11.57 2.11 -11.56
N LEU A 186 -10.75 1.49 -10.71
CA LEU A 186 -9.64 0.66 -11.16
C LEU A 186 -10.13 -0.54 -11.99
N ALA A 187 -11.21 -1.20 -11.57
CA ALA A 187 -11.81 -2.30 -12.31
C ALA A 187 -12.35 -1.85 -13.68
N TRP A 188 -12.97 -0.67 -13.75
CA TRP A 188 -13.36 -0.06 -15.02
C TRP A 188 -12.15 0.20 -15.92
N GLU A 189 -11.13 0.89 -15.40
CA GLU A 189 -9.92 1.28 -16.16
C GLU A 189 -9.10 0.07 -16.65
N ARG A 190 -9.06 -1.02 -15.87
CA ARG A 190 -8.24 -2.20 -16.18
C ARG A 190 -8.99 -3.33 -16.88
N LEU A 191 -10.29 -3.48 -16.61
CA LEU A 191 -11.09 -4.64 -17.02
C LEU A 191 -12.36 -4.26 -17.80
N GLY A 192 -12.70 -2.97 -17.93
CA GLY A 192 -13.93 -2.51 -18.58
C GLY A 192 -15.20 -2.85 -17.80
N LEU A 193 -15.09 -3.18 -16.51
CA LEU A 193 -16.24 -3.52 -15.67
C LEU A 193 -16.90 -2.25 -15.13
N PRO A 194 -18.20 -2.02 -15.38
CA PRO A 194 -18.87 -0.80 -14.96
C PRO A 194 -18.87 -0.67 -13.41
N PRO A 195 -18.74 0.56 -12.89
CA PRO A 195 -18.57 0.83 -11.46
C PRO A 195 -19.83 0.62 -10.60
#